data_AF-A0A5C3EVH6-F1
#
_entry.id   AF-A0A5C3EVH6-F1
#
_cell.length_a   1.000
_cell.length_b   1.000
_cell.length_c   1.000
_cell.angle_alpha   90.00
_cell.angle_beta   90.00
_cell.angle_gamma   90.00
#
_symmetry.space_group_name_H-M   'P 1'
#
loop_
_entity.id
_entity.type
_entity.pdbx_description
1 polymer ?
#
loop_
_entity_poly.entity_id
_entity_poly.type
_entity_poly.pdbx_seq_one_letter_code
_entity_poly.pdbx_strand_id
1 'polypeptide(L)'
;MLANVFPLALLALAAGADATSVGFGKVGETVQCLRALTQRSCHSKYTIPYDSPATCCYNGALGPDLPESGLFLSTQFWDTNPATGRPDATTAHGEWPDFCDGTYPAYCSNVTGIPEYTGAEIRAVLQKYSPETLAFMDVNYKGYNGTDEDFWEHEYNKHGTCITTNRPECQIPLPGISREDFVVLEYFKQIVRRFKALPTYDWLAEAGIVPSTNTTYSLKSIQDALAKKHGGIPYIGCRKGELNEFWYFDTVKGQLSSPLAHFYPENSTTKSNCPEQVKYLPKVF
;
A
#
# COMPACT_ATOMS: atom_id res chain seq x y z
N MET A 1 53.58 5.28 -61.67
CA MET A 1 52.71 6.37 -61.17
C MET A 1 51.27 5.91 -61.28
N LEU A 2 50.65 5.57 -60.16
CA LEU A 2 49.21 5.57 -59.91
C LEU A 2 49.05 5.32 -58.41
N ALA A 3 48.51 6.32 -57.72
CA ALA A 3 48.33 6.36 -56.28
C ALA A 3 47.01 5.67 -55.90
N ASN A 4 47.05 4.82 -54.88
CA ASN A 4 45.86 4.38 -54.14
C ASN A 4 46.07 4.72 -52.68
N VAL A 5 45.43 5.80 -52.23
CA VAL A 5 45.31 6.21 -50.84
C VAL A 5 43.93 5.79 -50.37
N PHE A 6 43.87 4.86 -49.42
CA PHE A 6 42.68 4.59 -48.61
C PHE A 6 42.56 5.66 -47.52
N PRO A 7 41.43 6.34 -47.34
CA PRO A 7 41.15 7.03 -46.09
C PRO A 7 40.39 6.12 -45.13
N LEU A 8 40.90 6.00 -43.90
CA LEU A 8 40.17 5.54 -42.72
C LEU A 8 38.93 6.43 -42.54
N ALA A 9 37.74 5.85 -42.65
CA ALA A 9 36.50 6.48 -42.17
C ALA A 9 36.25 6.04 -40.73
N LEU A 10 36.29 7.00 -39.81
CA LEU A 10 35.94 6.86 -38.41
C LEU A 10 34.42 6.61 -38.31
N LEU A 11 33.99 5.42 -37.88
CA LEU A 11 32.58 5.15 -37.56
C LEU A 11 32.24 5.86 -36.24
N ALA A 12 31.58 7.01 -36.33
CA ALA A 12 30.88 7.58 -35.18
C ALA A 12 29.52 6.88 -35.05
N LEU A 13 29.34 6.06 -34.01
CA LEU A 13 28.01 5.63 -33.58
C LEU A 13 27.27 6.86 -33.04
N ALA A 14 26.39 7.43 -33.85
CA ALA A 14 25.34 8.30 -33.35
C ALA A 14 24.32 7.43 -32.60
N ALA A 15 24.40 7.43 -31.27
CA ALA A 15 23.30 6.97 -30.43
C ALA A 15 22.16 7.98 -30.61
N GLY A 16 21.20 7.64 -31.49
CA GLY A 16 19.91 8.30 -31.55
C GLY A 16 19.16 7.97 -30.26
N ALA A 17 19.19 8.89 -29.31
CA ALA A 17 18.27 8.87 -28.18
C ALA A 17 16.92 9.40 -28.66
N ASP A 18 16.00 8.49 -29.01
CA ASP A 18 14.57 8.80 -28.98
C ASP A 18 14.15 8.94 -27.51
N ALA A 19 14.39 10.12 -26.96
CA ALA A 19 13.89 10.54 -25.66
C ALA A 19 12.56 11.28 -25.88
N THR A 20 11.53 10.54 -26.28
CA THR A 20 10.15 11.05 -26.36
C THR A 20 9.25 10.14 -25.55
N SER A 21 9.17 10.41 -24.23
CA SER A 21 7.98 10.26 -23.38
C SER A 21 8.35 10.11 -21.90
N VAL A 22 8.79 11.20 -21.27
CA VAL A 22 8.57 11.33 -19.84
C VAL A 22 8.08 12.75 -19.59
N GLY A 23 6.78 12.89 -19.33
CA GLY A 23 6.19 14.15 -18.93
C GLY A 23 6.61 14.48 -17.51
N PHE A 24 7.82 14.99 -17.32
CA PHE A 24 8.25 15.69 -16.12
C PHE A 24 9.01 16.95 -16.55
N GLY A 25 8.49 18.10 -16.11
CA GLY A 25 9.11 19.39 -16.41
C GLY A 25 10.45 19.50 -15.67
N LYS A 26 11.47 20.01 -16.37
CA LYS A 26 12.79 20.40 -15.82
C LYS A 26 13.58 19.26 -15.16
N VAL A 27 14.72 18.91 -15.77
CA VAL A 27 15.75 17.95 -15.30
C VAL A 27 15.96 17.91 -13.77
N GLY A 28 15.82 19.04 -13.07
CA GLY A 28 15.90 19.12 -11.61
C GLY A 28 14.88 18.28 -10.85
N GLU A 29 13.63 18.15 -11.33
CA GLU A 29 12.59 17.34 -10.67
C GLU A 29 12.93 15.85 -10.77
N THR A 30 13.36 15.40 -11.96
CA THR A 30 13.81 14.03 -12.19
C THR A 30 14.99 13.68 -11.30
N VAL A 31 15.98 14.57 -11.16
CA VAL A 31 17.14 14.35 -10.28
C VAL A 31 16.71 14.25 -8.81
N GLN A 32 15.77 15.07 -8.36
CA GLN A 32 15.24 14.99 -6.99
C GLN A 32 14.52 13.67 -6.74
N CYS A 33 13.67 13.23 -7.66
CA CYS A 33 12.98 11.94 -7.58
C CYS A 33 13.96 10.76 -7.58
N LEU A 34 14.92 10.73 -8.51
CA LEU A 34 15.96 9.70 -8.56
C LEU A 34 16.79 9.65 -7.28
N ARG A 35 17.10 10.81 -6.70
CA ARG A 35 17.77 10.90 -5.40
C ARG A 35 16.86 10.31 -4.32
N ALA A 36 15.60 10.72 -4.23
CA ALA A 36 14.62 10.21 -3.25
C ALA A 36 14.47 8.68 -3.30
N LEU A 37 14.50 8.09 -4.51
CA LEU A 37 14.50 6.64 -4.72
C LEU A 37 15.75 5.93 -4.18
N THR A 38 16.76 6.62 -3.67
CA THR A 38 17.94 5.98 -3.03
C THR A 38 17.72 5.65 -1.55
N GLN A 39 16.63 6.14 -0.96
CA GLN A 39 16.29 5.91 0.45
C GLN A 39 14.92 5.26 0.60
N ARG A 40 14.66 4.79 1.82
CA ARG A 40 13.46 4.08 2.23
C ARG A 40 12.73 4.94 3.25
N SER A 41 11.40 4.94 3.22
CA SER A 41 10.59 5.66 4.20
C SER A 41 10.93 5.25 5.64
N CYS A 42 10.79 6.16 6.59
CA CYS A 42 11.18 6.07 8.01
C CYS A 42 12.66 5.77 8.28
N HIS A 43 13.48 5.66 7.24
CA HIS A 43 14.93 5.42 7.31
C HIS A 43 15.66 6.38 6.37
N SER A 44 15.18 7.64 6.34
CA SER A 44 15.75 8.69 5.49
C SER A 44 17.19 9.01 5.90
N LYS A 45 18.05 9.18 4.89
CA LYS A 45 19.45 9.62 5.09
C LYS A 45 19.56 11.14 5.05
N TYR A 46 18.58 11.80 4.44
CA TYR A 46 18.46 13.25 4.36
C TYR A 46 16.97 13.61 4.27
N THR A 47 16.64 14.80 4.76
CA THR A 47 15.27 15.34 4.73
C THR A 47 14.84 15.63 3.30
N ILE A 48 13.61 15.23 2.95
CA ILE A 48 12.93 15.63 1.73
C ILE A 48 11.92 16.73 2.11
N PRO A 49 12.01 17.94 1.53
CA PRO A 49 11.01 18.98 1.77
C PRO A 49 9.62 18.51 1.33
N TYR A 50 8.59 18.79 2.14
CA TYR A 50 7.21 18.32 1.93
C TYR A 50 6.56 18.84 0.63
N ASP A 51 7.04 19.97 0.12
CA ASP A 51 6.61 20.67 -1.08
C ASP A 51 7.52 20.39 -2.28
N SER A 52 8.54 19.53 -2.12
CA SER A 52 9.44 19.18 -3.21
C SER A 52 8.87 18.08 -4.12
N PRO A 53 9.18 18.10 -5.44
CA PRO A 53 8.81 17.03 -6.37
C PRO A 53 9.30 15.63 -5.95
N ALA A 54 10.31 15.53 -5.07
CA ALA A 54 10.77 14.26 -4.52
C ALA A 54 9.69 13.50 -3.74
N THR A 55 8.64 14.17 -3.22
CA THR A 55 7.52 13.51 -2.54
C THR A 55 6.67 12.63 -3.48
N CYS A 56 6.84 12.77 -4.80
CA CYS A 56 6.23 11.84 -5.77
C CYS A 56 6.94 10.48 -5.83
N CYS A 57 8.17 10.40 -5.36
CA CYS A 57 9.00 9.18 -5.42
C CYS A 57 9.35 8.62 -4.04
N TYR A 58 8.93 9.30 -2.97
CA TYR A 58 9.20 8.96 -1.59
C TYR A 58 8.05 9.48 -0.74
N ASN A 59 7.45 8.61 0.09
CA ASN A 59 6.36 9.07 0.94
C ASN A 59 6.90 9.94 2.08
N GLY A 60 6.74 11.25 1.95
CA GLY A 60 7.41 12.26 2.77
C GLY A 60 6.56 12.82 3.90
N ALA A 61 7.02 13.94 4.46
CA ALA A 61 6.22 14.77 5.34
C ALA A 61 4.95 15.24 4.62
N LEU A 62 3.81 15.21 5.33
CA LEU A 62 2.53 15.67 4.76
C LEU A 62 2.49 17.19 4.57
N GLY A 63 3.10 17.94 5.48
CA GLY A 63 3.11 19.39 5.53
C GLY A 63 4.36 19.92 6.23
N PRO A 64 4.50 21.25 6.41
CA PRO A 64 5.72 21.89 6.90
C PRO A 64 6.15 21.43 8.31
N ASP A 65 5.19 21.17 9.20
CA ASP A 65 5.43 20.78 10.59
C ASP A 65 4.87 19.37 10.90
N LEU A 66 4.54 18.60 9.87
CA LEU A 66 4.02 17.25 10.02
C LEU A 66 5.12 16.22 9.81
N PRO A 67 5.12 15.12 10.59
CA PRO A 67 6.09 14.05 10.40
C PRO A 67 5.88 13.34 9.06
N GLU A 68 6.90 12.56 8.69
CA GLU A 68 6.84 11.66 7.54
C GLU A 68 5.81 10.56 7.76
N SER A 69 4.84 10.41 6.85
CA SER A 69 3.83 9.33 6.88
C SER A 69 4.35 8.05 6.22
N GLY A 70 5.55 7.62 6.61
CA GLY A 70 6.34 6.61 5.89
C GLY A 70 6.12 5.15 6.31
N LEU A 71 5.36 4.88 7.36
CA LEU A 71 5.14 3.53 7.88
C LEU A 71 3.82 2.99 7.33
N PHE A 72 3.86 1.98 6.48
CA PHE A 72 2.66 1.46 5.83
C PHE A 72 2.12 0.22 6.51
N LEU A 73 0.82 0.18 6.73
CA LEU A 73 0.12 -0.94 7.34
C LEU A 73 -0.80 -1.58 6.30
N SER A 74 -0.53 -2.83 5.93
CA SER A 74 -1.51 -3.66 5.23
C SER A 74 -2.36 -4.40 6.27
N THR A 75 -3.65 -4.08 6.34
CA THR A 75 -4.54 -4.56 7.42
C THR A 75 -5.60 -5.51 6.92
N GLN A 76 -5.96 -6.48 7.75
CA GLN A 76 -6.89 -7.56 7.41
C GLN A 76 -7.84 -7.88 8.57
N PHE A 77 -9.04 -8.35 8.23
CA PHE A 77 -10.05 -8.82 9.18
C PHE A 77 -10.22 -10.34 9.16
N TRP A 78 -10.62 -10.85 10.32
CA TRP A 78 -11.25 -12.14 10.50
C TRP A 78 -12.61 -11.95 11.18
N ASP A 79 -13.64 -11.79 10.37
CA ASP A 79 -15.02 -11.62 10.86
C ASP A 79 -15.70 -12.98 10.97
N THR A 80 -16.14 -13.30 12.19
CA THR A 80 -16.73 -14.61 12.51
C THR A 80 -18.25 -14.57 12.66
N ASN A 81 -18.80 -13.46 13.18
CA ASN A 81 -20.24 -13.29 13.42
C ASN A 81 -20.68 -11.80 13.38
N PRO A 82 -21.39 -11.38 12.31
CA PRO A 82 -21.61 -12.12 11.06
C PRO A 82 -20.27 -12.44 10.35
N ALA A 83 -20.23 -13.57 9.66
CA ALA A 83 -19.08 -13.89 8.81
C ALA A 83 -19.07 -13.06 7.52
N THR A 84 -17.87 -12.70 7.07
CA THR A 84 -17.63 -12.06 5.77
C THR A 84 -16.60 -12.85 4.97
N GLY A 85 -16.61 -12.69 3.63
CA GLY A 85 -15.64 -13.34 2.74
C GLY A 85 -15.75 -14.87 2.73
N ARG A 86 -14.62 -15.56 2.58
CA ARG A 86 -14.56 -17.04 2.56
C ARG A 86 -14.26 -17.62 3.95
N PRO A 87 -14.70 -18.86 4.26
CA PRO A 87 -14.41 -19.54 5.53
C PRO A 87 -12.92 -19.79 5.80
N ASP A 88 -12.11 -19.80 4.75
CA ASP A 88 -10.68 -20.13 4.73
C ASP A 88 -9.82 -18.94 4.28
N ALA A 89 -10.27 -17.71 4.51
CA ALA A 89 -9.51 -16.51 4.19
C ALA A 89 -9.87 -15.36 5.12
N THR A 90 -8.91 -14.49 5.39
CA THR A 90 -9.18 -13.14 5.88
C THR A 90 -9.87 -12.30 4.80
N THR A 91 -10.32 -11.11 5.18
CA THR A 91 -10.75 -10.05 4.26
C THR A 91 -9.81 -8.85 4.41
N ALA A 92 -9.69 -8.03 3.37
CA ALA A 92 -8.94 -6.77 3.44
C ALA A 92 -9.66 -5.79 4.37
N HIS A 93 -8.89 -5.02 5.12
CA HIS A 93 -9.36 -3.86 5.90
C HIS A 93 -8.84 -2.57 5.28
N GLY A 94 -7.54 -2.45 4.97
CA GLY A 94 -7.02 -1.26 4.29
C GLY A 94 -5.50 -1.26 4.10
N GLU A 95 -5.00 -0.16 3.55
CA GLU A 95 -3.58 0.16 3.43
C GLU A 95 -3.36 1.56 4.01
N TRP A 96 -2.74 1.64 5.18
CA TRP A 96 -2.70 2.88 5.95
C TRP A 96 -1.29 3.46 6.03
N PRO A 97 -1.11 4.76 5.72
CA PRO A 97 0.13 5.46 6.01
C PRO A 97 0.14 6.00 7.45
N ASP A 98 0.89 5.37 8.33
CA ASP A 98 1.22 5.89 9.65
C ASP A 98 2.45 6.80 9.59
N PHE A 99 2.57 7.69 10.57
CA PHE A 99 3.82 8.37 10.84
C PHE A 99 4.89 7.41 11.33
N CYS A 100 6.15 7.77 11.12
CA CYS A 100 7.29 6.92 11.49
C CYS A 100 7.46 6.67 12.99
N ASP A 101 6.74 7.41 13.85
CA ASP A 101 6.67 7.18 15.29
C ASP A 101 5.51 6.26 15.73
N GLY A 102 4.69 5.79 14.79
CA GLY A 102 3.52 4.95 15.03
C GLY A 102 2.23 5.71 15.38
N THR A 103 2.26 7.04 15.45
CA THR A 103 1.02 7.84 15.36
C THR A 103 0.54 7.89 13.91
N TYR A 104 -0.67 8.39 13.63
CA TYR A 104 -1.21 8.36 12.28
C TYR A 104 -1.96 9.64 11.88
N PRO A 105 -1.86 10.06 10.61
CA PRO A 105 -2.69 11.08 10.02
C PRO A 105 -4.06 10.52 9.58
N ALA A 106 -5.04 11.41 9.37
CA ALA A 106 -6.35 11.04 8.85
C ALA A 106 -6.97 12.19 8.06
N TYR A 107 -7.72 11.88 7.00
CA TYR A 107 -8.49 12.85 6.20
C TYR A 107 -7.60 14.01 5.69
N CYS A 108 -6.55 13.67 4.95
CA CYS A 108 -5.48 14.60 4.63
C CYS A 108 -5.71 15.45 3.38
N SER A 109 -6.89 15.42 2.76
CA SER A 109 -7.17 16.11 1.50
C SER A 109 -6.85 17.60 1.51
N ASN A 110 -7.08 18.28 2.63
CA ASN A 110 -6.75 19.70 2.80
C ASN A 110 -5.23 19.98 2.84
N VAL A 111 -4.41 18.99 3.19
CA VAL A 111 -2.95 19.09 3.28
C VAL A 111 -2.29 18.56 2.01
N THR A 112 -2.77 17.44 1.46
CA THR A 112 -2.15 16.77 0.31
C THR A 112 -2.71 17.21 -1.03
N GLY A 113 -3.91 17.80 -1.07
CA GLY A 113 -4.62 18.09 -2.31
C GLY A 113 -5.19 16.84 -3.00
N ILE A 114 -5.10 15.66 -2.38
CA ILE A 114 -5.72 14.43 -2.89
C ILE A 114 -7.23 14.52 -2.63
N PRO A 115 -8.09 14.48 -3.67
CA PRO A 115 -9.53 14.63 -3.49
C PRO A 115 -10.15 13.43 -2.78
N GLU A 116 -11.16 13.70 -1.96
CA GLU A 116 -12.08 12.70 -1.42
C GLU A 116 -13.06 12.22 -2.50
N TYR A 117 -13.48 10.98 -2.39
CA TYR A 117 -14.48 10.36 -3.28
C TYR A 117 -15.58 9.73 -2.43
N THR A 118 -16.81 9.75 -2.92
CA THR A 118 -17.90 8.95 -2.36
C THR A 118 -17.74 7.47 -2.74
N GLY A 119 -18.35 6.56 -1.98
CA GLY A 119 -18.34 5.14 -2.28
C GLY A 119 -18.89 4.80 -3.68
N ALA A 120 -19.92 5.53 -4.12
CA ALA A 120 -20.48 5.38 -5.47
C ALA A 120 -19.50 5.80 -6.57
N GLU A 121 -18.73 6.88 -6.36
CA GLU A 121 -17.70 7.32 -7.29
C GLU A 121 -16.53 6.34 -7.34
N ILE A 122 -16.08 5.83 -6.19
CA ILE A 122 -15.07 4.77 -6.10
C ILE A 122 -15.48 3.55 -6.92
N ARG A 123 -16.71 3.05 -6.70
CA ARG A 123 -17.24 1.91 -7.46
C ARG A 123 -17.31 2.21 -8.95
N ALA A 124 -17.74 3.41 -9.34
CA ALA A 124 -17.81 3.80 -10.76
C ALA A 124 -16.42 3.83 -11.42
N VAL A 125 -15.40 4.37 -10.76
CA VAL A 125 -14.01 4.36 -11.22
C VAL A 125 -13.51 2.93 -11.41
N LEU A 126 -13.66 2.08 -10.38
CA LEU A 126 -13.24 0.68 -10.45
C LEU A 126 -13.98 -0.10 -11.53
N GLN A 127 -15.30 0.06 -11.64
CA GLN A 127 -16.12 -0.59 -12.65
C GLN A 127 -15.70 -0.23 -14.08
N LYS A 128 -15.32 1.04 -14.29
CA LYS A 128 -14.93 1.56 -15.60
C LYS A 128 -13.52 1.14 -16.00
N TYR A 129 -12.56 1.17 -15.07
CA TYR A 129 -11.14 1.06 -15.41
C TYR A 129 -10.44 -0.21 -14.88
N SER A 130 -11.01 -0.93 -13.91
CA SER A 130 -10.46 -2.20 -13.39
C SER A 130 -11.57 -3.09 -12.81
N PRO A 131 -12.48 -3.61 -13.66
CA PRO A 131 -13.58 -4.47 -13.23
C PRO A 131 -13.08 -5.75 -12.51
N GLU A 132 -11.88 -6.22 -12.79
CA GLU A 132 -11.23 -7.33 -12.09
C GLU A 132 -10.86 -7.00 -10.64
N THR A 133 -10.45 -5.76 -10.37
CA THR A 133 -10.18 -5.28 -8.99
C THR A 133 -11.50 -5.14 -8.24
N LEU A 134 -12.53 -4.57 -8.87
CA LEU A 134 -13.86 -4.48 -8.28
C LEU A 134 -14.42 -5.86 -7.91
N ALA A 135 -14.37 -6.82 -8.84
CA ALA A 135 -14.85 -8.18 -8.60
C ALA A 135 -14.09 -8.88 -7.45
N PHE A 136 -12.79 -8.59 -7.30
CA PHE A 136 -12.02 -9.09 -6.17
C PHE A 136 -12.47 -8.44 -4.85
N MET A 137 -12.68 -7.13 -4.83
CA MET A 137 -13.11 -6.37 -3.65
C MET A 137 -14.51 -6.75 -3.19
N ASP A 138 -15.45 -6.95 -4.12
CA ASP A 138 -16.83 -7.39 -3.82
C ASP A 138 -16.87 -8.70 -3.01
N VAL A 139 -15.82 -9.54 -3.09
CA VAL A 139 -15.68 -10.79 -2.34
C VAL A 139 -14.79 -10.64 -1.10
N ASN A 140 -13.69 -9.89 -1.21
CA ASN A 140 -12.60 -9.92 -0.22
C ASN A 140 -12.42 -8.62 0.58
N TYR A 141 -13.13 -7.54 0.26
CA TYR A 141 -13.02 -6.25 0.95
C TYR A 141 -14.40 -5.79 1.41
N LYS A 142 -14.86 -6.40 2.51
CA LYS A 142 -16.26 -6.36 2.95
C LYS A 142 -16.46 -5.37 4.10
N GLY A 143 -17.50 -4.56 4.00
CA GLY A 143 -17.97 -3.74 5.12
C GLY A 143 -18.71 -4.58 6.15
N TYR A 144 -18.24 -4.61 7.40
CA TYR A 144 -18.94 -5.31 8.49
C TYR A 144 -20.21 -4.56 8.95
N ASN A 145 -20.20 -3.21 8.88
CA ASN A 145 -21.33 -2.34 9.23
C ASN A 145 -21.60 -1.35 8.09
N GLY A 146 -22.74 -1.49 7.40
CA GLY A 146 -23.10 -0.62 6.27
C GLY A 146 -22.90 -1.31 4.93
N THR A 147 -22.76 -0.53 3.86
CA THR A 147 -22.42 -1.06 2.53
C THR A 147 -20.90 -1.22 2.37
N ASP A 148 -20.47 -2.02 1.39
CA ASP A 148 -19.04 -2.10 1.08
C ASP A 148 -18.53 -0.75 0.57
N GLU A 149 -19.35 -0.02 -0.18
CA GLU A 149 -19.03 1.30 -0.71
C GLU A 149 -18.81 2.35 0.40
N ASP A 150 -19.65 2.36 1.44
CA ASP A 150 -19.45 3.24 2.61
C ASP A 150 -18.11 2.94 3.30
N PHE A 151 -17.74 1.66 3.35
CA PHE A 151 -16.48 1.23 3.94
C PHE A 151 -15.28 1.61 3.06
N TRP A 152 -15.36 1.42 1.74
CA TRP A 152 -14.30 1.84 0.83
C TRP A 152 -14.12 3.36 0.82
N GLU A 153 -15.22 4.12 0.94
CA GLU A 153 -15.20 5.57 1.14
C GLU A 153 -14.42 5.95 2.40
N HIS A 154 -14.72 5.30 3.53
CA HIS A 154 -13.99 5.52 4.78
C HIS A 154 -12.50 5.28 4.59
N GLU A 155 -12.13 4.13 4.04
CA GLU A 155 -10.74 3.71 3.90
C GLU A 155 -9.96 4.61 2.93
N TYR A 156 -10.56 5.02 1.82
CA TYR A 156 -9.90 5.95 0.89
C TYR A 156 -9.80 7.37 1.46
N ASN A 157 -10.90 7.96 1.93
CA ASN A 157 -10.91 9.36 2.38
C ASN A 157 -10.07 9.56 3.64
N LYS A 158 -10.09 8.59 4.57
CA LYS A 158 -9.31 8.67 5.81
C LYS A 158 -7.84 8.37 5.60
N HIS A 159 -7.49 7.33 4.83
CA HIS A 159 -6.12 6.81 4.74
C HIS A 159 -5.46 7.05 3.38
N GLY A 160 -6.17 6.79 2.28
CA GLY A 160 -5.65 6.99 0.91
C GLY A 160 -5.24 8.43 0.61
N THR A 161 -5.96 9.42 1.16
CA THR A 161 -5.66 10.86 1.00
C THR A 161 -4.36 11.29 1.70
N CYS A 162 -3.79 10.45 2.56
CA CYS A 162 -2.59 10.73 3.36
C CYS A 162 -1.29 10.15 2.74
N ILE A 163 -1.33 9.76 1.46
CA ILE A 163 -0.20 9.14 0.76
C ILE A 163 0.38 10.16 -0.23
N THR A 164 1.44 10.88 0.16
CA THR A 164 2.05 11.95 -0.65
C THR A 164 2.49 11.51 -2.05
N THR A 165 2.87 10.25 -2.25
CA THR A 165 3.23 9.74 -3.59
C THR A 165 2.02 9.58 -4.51
N ASN A 166 0.80 9.67 -3.96
CA ASN A 166 -0.47 9.57 -4.68
C ASN A 166 -1.08 10.93 -4.97
N ARG A 167 -0.37 12.05 -4.79
CA ARG A 167 -0.90 13.35 -5.23
C ARG A 167 -1.17 13.33 -6.75
N PRO A 168 -2.24 14.00 -7.25
CA PRO A 168 -2.58 13.99 -8.68
C PRO A 168 -1.42 14.45 -9.58
N GLU A 169 -0.65 15.47 -9.16
CA GLU A 169 0.52 15.97 -9.88
C GLU A 169 1.66 14.95 -10.00
N CYS A 170 1.73 13.98 -9.08
CA CYS A 170 2.68 12.87 -9.14
C CYS A 170 2.29 11.80 -10.16
N GLN A 171 1.03 11.81 -10.63
CA GLN A 171 0.55 10.80 -11.58
C GLN A 171 0.88 11.18 -13.02
N ILE A 172 1.36 10.19 -13.76
CA ILE A 172 1.60 10.30 -15.19
C ILE A 172 0.24 10.49 -15.89
N PRO A 173 0.05 11.53 -16.73
CA PRO A 173 -1.16 11.68 -17.52
C PRO A 173 -1.36 10.49 -18.45
N LEU A 174 -2.53 9.85 -18.35
CA LEU A 174 -2.93 8.76 -19.24
C LEU A 174 -4.17 9.18 -20.05
N PRO A 175 -4.23 8.91 -21.37
CA PRO A 175 -5.42 9.20 -22.16
C PRO A 175 -6.66 8.47 -21.62
N GLY A 176 -7.75 9.19 -21.42
CA GLY A 176 -9.05 8.60 -21.08
C GLY A 176 -9.35 8.41 -19.59
N ILE A 177 -8.45 8.83 -18.69
CA ILE A 177 -8.65 8.84 -17.24
C ILE A 177 -8.07 10.14 -16.64
N SER A 178 -8.78 10.75 -15.68
CA SER A 178 -8.24 11.89 -14.93
C SER A 178 -7.12 11.44 -13.98
N ARG A 179 -6.27 12.36 -13.52
CA ARG A 179 -5.24 12.00 -12.54
C ARG A 179 -5.86 11.59 -11.22
N GLU A 180 -6.94 12.26 -10.84
CA GLU A 180 -7.73 12.03 -9.65
C GLU A 180 -8.35 10.62 -9.65
N ASP A 181 -9.00 10.22 -10.75
CA ASP A 181 -9.54 8.86 -10.90
C ASP A 181 -8.42 7.81 -10.88
N PHE A 182 -7.27 8.13 -11.48
CA PHE A 182 -6.11 7.22 -11.48
C PHE A 182 -5.53 7.02 -10.08
N VAL A 183 -5.53 8.04 -9.22
CA VAL A 183 -5.13 7.93 -7.81
C VAL A 183 -6.02 6.96 -7.06
N VAL A 184 -7.34 7.12 -7.15
CA VAL A 184 -8.33 6.23 -6.52
C VAL A 184 -8.13 4.81 -7.01
N LEU A 185 -8.04 4.63 -8.34
CA LEU A 185 -7.85 3.34 -8.98
C LEU A 185 -6.60 2.61 -8.46
N GLU A 186 -5.46 3.28 -8.43
CA GLU A 186 -4.19 2.65 -8.01
C GLU A 186 -4.11 2.40 -6.50
N TYR A 187 -4.78 3.19 -5.66
CA TYR A 187 -4.91 2.90 -4.22
C TYR A 187 -5.60 1.55 -3.97
N PHE A 188 -6.75 1.31 -4.59
CA PHE A 188 -7.47 0.05 -4.42
C PHE A 188 -6.76 -1.14 -5.07
N LYS A 189 -6.14 -0.94 -6.24
CA LYS A 189 -5.28 -1.97 -6.84
C LYS A 189 -4.11 -2.31 -5.91
N GLN A 190 -3.54 -1.33 -5.21
CA GLN A 190 -2.48 -1.56 -4.24
C GLN A 190 -2.95 -2.42 -3.07
N ILE A 191 -4.11 -2.11 -2.47
CA ILE A 191 -4.72 -2.95 -1.41
C ILE A 191 -4.87 -4.39 -1.89
N VAL A 192 -5.41 -4.60 -3.10
CA VAL A 192 -5.57 -5.95 -3.67
C VAL A 192 -4.22 -6.66 -3.88
N ARG A 193 -3.19 -5.96 -4.37
CA ARG A 193 -1.84 -6.51 -4.54
C ARG A 193 -1.24 -6.92 -3.20
N ARG A 194 -1.31 -6.06 -2.18
CA ARG A 194 -0.78 -6.35 -0.82
C ARG A 194 -1.52 -7.48 -0.16
N PHE A 195 -2.85 -7.46 -0.19
CA PHE A 195 -3.67 -8.54 0.38
C PHE A 195 -3.31 -9.90 -0.22
N LYS A 196 -3.17 -10.00 -1.55
CA LYS A 196 -2.76 -11.25 -2.22
C LYS A 196 -1.35 -11.71 -1.83
N ALA A 197 -0.44 -10.78 -1.52
CA ALA A 197 0.92 -11.10 -1.08
C ALA A 197 0.99 -11.55 0.39
N LEU A 198 -0.08 -11.35 1.16
CA LEU A 198 -0.15 -11.61 2.61
C LEU A 198 -1.28 -12.61 2.93
N PRO A 199 -1.20 -13.88 2.49
CA PRO A 199 -2.24 -14.89 2.71
C PRO A 199 -2.24 -15.39 4.17
N THR A 200 -2.71 -14.56 5.10
CA THR A 200 -2.67 -14.79 6.55
C THR A 200 -3.22 -16.15 6.97
N TYR A 201 -4.37 -16.55 6.42
CA TYR A 201 -4.98 -17.85 6.73
C TYR A 201 -4.03 -19.01 6.40
N ASP A 202 -3.47 -19.01 5.18
CA ASP A 202 -2.59 -20.08 4.71
C ASP A 202 -1.33 -20.16 5.58
N TRP A 203 -0.75 -19.01 5.93
CA TRP A 203 0.44 -18.95 6.79
C TRP A 203 0.18 -19.51 8.20
N LEU A 204 -0.99 -19.22 8.79
CA LEU A 204 -1.39 -19.80 10.07
C LEU A 204 -1.68 -21.30 9.95
N ALA A 205 -2.40 -21.71 8.91
CA ALA A 205 -2.74 -23.11 8.66
C ALA A 205 -1.49 -23.98 8.46
N GLU A 206 -0.49 -23.49 7.73
CA GLU A 206 0.83 -24.15 7.60
C GLU A 206 1.55 -24.35 8.94
N ALA A 207 1.31 -23.46 9.92
CA ALA A 207 1.82 -23.58 11.28
C ALA A 207 0.93 -24.45 12.20
N GLY A 208 -0.14 -25.05 11.68
CA GLY A 208 -1.12 -25.81 12.45
C GLY A 208 -2.07 -24.94 13.27
N ILE A 209 -2.13 -23.63 13.01
CA ILE A 209 -3.03 -22.67 13.65
C ILE A 209 -4.25 -22.51 12.75
N VAL A 210 -5.28 -23.30 13.00
CA VAL A 210 -6.54 -23.28 12.23
C VAL A 210 -7.73 -22.90 13.11
N PRO A 211 -8.83 -22.37 12.52
CA PRO A 211 -10.01 -22.03 13.31
C PRO A 211 -10.57 -23.23 14.08
N SER A 212 -10.94 -23.02 15.34
CA SER A 212 -11.47 -24.07 16.23
C SER A 212 -12.38 -23.47 17.31
N THR A 213 -13.45 -24.19 17.65
CA THR A 213 -14.31 -23.85 18.79
C THR A 213 -13.76 -24.33 20.13
N ASN A 214 -12.78 -25.24 20.11
CA ASN A 214 -12.29 -25.95 21.29
C ASN A 214 -10.79 -25.70 21.58
N THR A 215 -10.08 -25.02 20.67
CA THR A 215 -8.63 -24.78 20.78
C THR A 215 -8.36 -23.29 20.96
N THR A 216 -7.39 -22.97 21.81
CA THR A 216 -6.81 -21.63 21.88
C THR A 216 -5.33 -21.70 21.54
N TYR A 217 -4.81 -20.61 21.00
CA TYR A 217 -3.40 -20.50 20.62
C TYR A 217 -2.75 -19.40 21.43
N SER A 218 -1.47 -19.54 21.73
CA SER A 218 -0.76 -18.42 22.36
C SER A 218 -0.64 -17.26 21.37
N LEU A 219 -0.79 -16.03 21.82
CA LEU A 219 -0.56 -14.83 21.01
C LEU A 219 0.83 -14.88 20.36
N LYS A 220 1.83 -15.30 21.13
CA LYS A 220 3.21 -15.46 20.65
C LYS A 220 3.31 -16.44 19.49
N SER A 221 2.64 -17.60 19.54
CA SER A 221 2.67 -18.57 18.44
C SER A 221 2.04 -18.03 17.16
N ILE A 222 0.96 -17.23 17.27
CA ILE A 222 0.34 -16.57 16.12
C ILE A 222 1.32 -15.56 15.51
N GLN A 223 1.91 -14.70 16.35
CA GLN A 223 2.88 -13.70 15.91
C GLN A 223 4.14 -14.31 15.30
N ASP A 224 4.72 -15.34 15.92
CA ASP A 224 5.91 -16.03 15.41
C ASP A 224 5.65 -16.69 14.05
N ALA A 225 4.48 -17.34 13.87
CA ALA A 225 4.11 -17.99 12.63
C ALA A 225 4.02 -16.99 11.46
N LEU A 226 3.38 -15.85 11.70
CA LEU A 226 3.25 -14.78 10.70
C LEU A 226 4.56 -14.03 10.48
N ALA A 227 5.31 -13.72 11.53
CA ALA A 227 6.61 -13.05 11.43
C ALA A 227 7.62 -13.87 10.63
N LYS A 228 7.60 -15.21 10.74
CA LYS A 228 8.45 -16.10 9.94
C LYS A 228 8.21 -15.97 8.43
N LYS A 229 7.00 -15.59 8.03
CA LYS A 229 6.60 -15.44 6.62
C LYS A 229 6.77 -14.01 6.13
N HIS A 230 6.32 -13.05 6.93
CA HIS A 230 6.36 -11.63 6.60
C HIS A 230 7.76 -11.04 6.74
N GLY A 231 8.51 -11.39 7.79
CA GLY A 231 9.82 -10.82 8.12
C GLY A 231 9.79 -9.81 9.28
N GLY A 232 8.61 -9.28 9.62
CA GLY A 232 8.37 -8.42 10.79
C GLY A 232 7.21 -8.94 11.64
N ILE A 233 7.27 -8.70 12.95
CA ILE A 233 6.22 -9.13 13.91
C ILE A 233 4.94 -8.29 13.67
N PRO A 234 3.83 -8.89 13.22
CA PRO A 234 2.59 -8.15 13.00
C PRO A 234 1.89 -7.78 14.31
N TYR A 235 1.01 -6.78 14.23
CA TYR A 235 -0.02 -6.57 15.25
C TYR A 235 -1.11 -7.61 15.08
N ILE A 236 -1.60 -8.13 16.21
CA ILE A 236 -2.74 -9.02 16.28
C ILE A 236 -3.81 -8.36 17.14
N GLY A 237 -4.99 -8.14 16.55
CA GLY A 237 -6.13 -7.55 17.23
C GLY A 237 -7.16 -8.58 17.63
N CYS A 238 -7.71 -8.43 18.83
CA CYS A 238 -8.79 -9.23 19.35
C CYS A 238 -10.01 -8.39 19.69
N ARG A 239 -11.19 -8.99 19.49
CA ARG A 239 -12.48 -8.51 19.97
C ARG A 239 -13.02 -9.51 20.98
N LYS A 240 -13.21 -9.09 22.23
CA LYS A 240 -13.67 -9.99 23.33
C LYS A 240 -12.79 -11.25 23.51
N GLY A 241 -11.49 -11.14 23.25
CA GLY A 241 -10.52 -12.24 23.34
C GLY A 241 -10.51 -13.20 22.13
N GLU A 242 -11.25 -12.86 21.08
CA GLU A 242 -11.31 -13.60 19.82
C GLU A 242 -10.51 -12.85 18.75
N LEU A 243 -9.69 -13.60 18.00
CA LEU A 243 -8.86 -13.09 16.91
C LEU A 243 -9.73 -12.38 15.87
N ASN A 244 -9.39 -11.14 15.53
CA ASN A 244 -10.20 -10.30 14.64
C ASN A 244 -9.38 -9.50 13.63
N GLU A 245 -8.15 -9.05 13.96
CA GLU A 245 -7.36 -8.21 13.06
C GLU A 245 -5.91 -8.64 12.95
N PHE A 246 -5.32 -8.38 11.79
CA PHE A 246 -3.91 -8.57 11.50
C PHE A 246 -3.37 -7.35 10.77
N TRP A 247 -2.36 -6.68 11.32
CA TRP A 247 -1.73 -5.53 10.66
C TRP A 247 -0.25 -5.83 10.42
N TYR A 248 0.15 -5.77 9.16
CA TYR A 248 1.53 -5.97 8.70
C TYR A 248 2.16 -4.62 8.42
N PHE A 249 3.34 -4.39 8.99
CA PHE A 249 4.02 -3.10 8.94
C PHE A 249 5.18 -3.15 7.96
N ASP A 250 5.26 -2.18 7.08
CA ASP A 250 6.32 -2.06 6.09
C ASP A 250 6.84 -0.62 5.99
N THR A 251 8.12 -0.49 5.69
CA THR A 251 8.65 0.75 5.09
C THR A 251 8.83 0.53 3.59
N VAL A 252 8.74 1.61 2.81
CA VAL A 252 8.62 1.51 1.35
C VAL A 252 9.73 2.29 0.66
N LYS A 253 10.20 1.73 -0.44
CA LYS A 253 11.06 2.42 -1.41
C LYS A 253 10.29 2.54 -2.73
N GLY A 254 10.12 3.79 -3.19
CA GLY A 254 9.35 4.11 -4.39
C GLY A 254 7.96 4.65 -4.08
N GLN A 255 7.20 4.93 -5.14
CA GLN A 255 5.79 5.32 -5.06
C GLN A 255 4.94 4.13 -4.62
N LEU A 256 4.15 4.27 -3.55
CA LEU A 256 3.42 3.16 -2.92
C LEU A 256 2.55 2.37 -3.90
N SER A 257 1.74 3.07 -4.69
CA SER A 257 0.81 2.43 -5.62
C SER A 257 1.46 1.97 -6.94
N SER A 258 2.78 2.05 -7.06
CA SER A 258 3.52 1.53 -8.21
C SER A 258 3.76 0.02 -8.05
N PRO A 259 3.65 -0.79 -9.12
CA PRO A 259 4.09 -2.18 -9.08
C PRO A 259 5.60 -2.34 -8.84
N LEU A 260 6.38 -1.26 -8.95
CA LEU A 260 7.82 -1.23 -8.67
C LEU A 260 8.14 -0.87 -7.21
N ALA A 261 7.14 -0.56 -6.40
CA ALA A 261 7.34 -0.30 -4.97
C ALA A 261 7.94 -1.54 -4.29
N HIS A 262 8.95 -1.32 -3.47
CA HIS A 262 9.52 -2.38 -2.65
C HIS A 262 9.17 -2.14 -1.18
N PHE A 263 8.53 -3.14 -0.59
CA PHE A 263 8.10 -3.15 0.81
C PHE A 263 9.14 -3.88 1.64
N TYR A 264 9.55 -3.27 2.73
CA TYR A 264 10.49 -3.82 3.68
C TYR A 264 9.77 -4.04 5.01
N PRO A 265 9.59 -5.30 5.42
CA PRO A 265 8.92 -5.64 6.66
C PRO A 265 9.54 -4.95 7.88
N GLU A 266 8.69 -4.46 8.77
CA GLU A 266 9.05 -3.89 10.06
C GLU A 266 8.26 -4.59 11.19
N ASN A 267 8.77 -4.49 12.41
CA ASN A 267 8.01 -4.91 13.58
C ASN A 267 6.89 -3.90 13.85
N SER A 268 5.76 -4.40 14.36
CA SER A 268 4.66 -3.54 14.76
C SER A 268 5.09 -2.50 15.78
N THR A 269 4.65 -1.25 15.54
CA THR A 269 4.74 -0.14 16.48
C THR A 269 3.60 -0.15 17.50
N THR A 270 2.59 -1.01 17.31
CA THR A 270 1.39 -1.09 18.13
C THR A 270 1.37 -2.39 18.94
N LYS A 271 1.08 -2.28 20.24
CA LYS A 271 0.94 -3.46 21.10
C LYS A 271 -0.40 -4.15 20.85
N SER A 272 -0.37 -5.47 20.71
CA SER A 272 -1.58 -6.30 20.64
C SER A 272 -2.49 -6.05 21.84
N ASN A 273 -3.80 -6.01 21.60
CA ASN A 273 -4.82 -5.97 22.65
C ASN A 273 -5.34 -7.38 23.02
N CYS A 274 -4.77 -8.43 22.43
CA CYS A 274 -5.16 -9.81 22.69
C CYS A 274 -4.66 -10.30 24.06
N PRO A 275 -5.40 -11.24 24.70
CA PRO A 275 -4.86 -12.00 25.82
C PRO A 275 -3.71 -12.92 25.38
N GLU A 276 -2.96 -13.47 26.35
CA GLU A 276 -1.90 -14.44 26.06
C GLU A 276 -2.42 -15.67 25.31
N GLN A 277 -3.65 -16.11 25.60
CA GLN A 277 -4.33 -17.21 24.94
C GLN A 277 -5.52 -16.69 24.12
N VAL A 278 -5.42 -16.81 22.80
CA VAL A 278 -6.35 -16.25 21.81
C VAL A 278 -7.27 -17.33 21.27
N LYS A 279 -8.55 -17.01 21.15
CA LYS A 279 -9.52 -17.84 20.43
C LYS A 279 -9.47 -17.50 18.94
N TYR A 280 -9.22 -18.49 18.09
CA TYR A 280 -9.35 -18.36 16.65
C TYR A 280 -10.61 -19.11 16.21
N LEU A 281 -11.75 -18.44 16.18
CA LEU A 281 -13.04 -19.10 15.95
C LEU A 281 -13.32 -19.31 14.45
N PRO A 282 -13.99 -20.40 14.04
CA PRO A 282 -14.49 -20.56 12.68
C PRO A 282 -15.51 -19.48 12.32
N LYS A 283 -15.56 -19.10 11.04
CA LYS A 283 -16.60 -18.22 10.51
C LYS A 283 -17.95 -18.94 10.44
N VAL A 284 -19.03 -18.21 10.76
CA VAL A 284 -20.42 -18.72 10.72
C VAL A 284 -21.21 -17.95 9.65
N PHE A 285 -21.55 -18.64 8.56
CA PHE A 285 -22.32 -18.13 7.41
C PHE A 285 -23.81 -18.46 7.51
#